data_AF-A0A850TDF2-F1
#
_entry.id   AF-A0A850TDF2-F1
#
_cell.length_a   1.000
_cell.length_b   1.000
_cell.length_c   1.000
_cell.angle_alpha   90.00
_cell.angle_beta   90.00
_cell.angle_gamma   90.00
#
_symmetry.space_group_name_H-M   'P 1'
#
loop_
_entity.id
_entity.type
_entity.pdbx_description
1 polymer ?
#
loop_
_entity_poly.entity_id
_entity_poly.type
_entity_poly.pdbx_seq_one_letter_code
_entity_poly.pdbx_strand_id
1 'polypeptide(L)'
;MAILQECPICNHKQAIKNKKCKCGANLVRFKKSQKIKYWIQFRIPDGYTIKDGKRVAKYKQRKEYVGISIEDARAADGKRKVQKKEGRVFDMLPAAKLTFNELTSWYLDLTSIKELGYFKDLRNNLGSFNALFGETIINEVTPEDLKEYQIMRKKEGYADSYIDKHVGAARTMIIVVCK
;
A
#
# COMPACT_ATOMS: atom_id res chain seq x y z
N MET A 1 5.67 -10.48 13.10
CA MET A 1 6.71 -9.49 12.75
C MET A 1 7.91 -9.79 13.61
N ALA A 2 9.11 -9.47 13.14
CA ALA A 2 10.34 -9.77 13.86
C ALA A 2 11.36 -8.66 13.64
N ILE A 3 12.06 -8.27 14.70
CA ILE A 3 13.20 -7.37 14.59
C ILE A 3 14.44 -8.21 14.31
N LEU A 4 15.18 -7.81 13.28
CA LEU A 4 16.44 -8.40 12.86
C LEU A 4 17.58 -7.42 13.15
N GLN A 5 18.73 -7.97 13.46
CA GLN A 5 20.00 -7.27 13.54
C GLN A 5 20.87 -7.70 12.37
N GLU A 6 21.51 -6.73 11.72
CA GLU A 6 22.45 -6.95 10.64
C GLU A 6 23.87 -6.99 11.19
N CYS A 7 24.62 -8.04 10.83
CA CYS A 7 26.02 -8.15 11.19
C CYS A 7 26.85 -7.13 10.39
N PRO A 8 27.65 -6.27 11.03
CA PRO A 8 28.44 -5.26 10.32
C PRO A 8 29.57 -5.83 9.45
N ILE A 9 29.95 -7.10 9.69
CA ILE A 9 31.03 -7.76 8.93
C ILE A 9 30.51 -8.43 7.65
N CYS A 10 29.43 -9.21 7.74
CA CYS A 10 28.94 -10.02 6.61
C CYS A 10 27.54 -9.62 6.13
N ASN A 11 26.96 -8.54 6.66
CA ASN A 11 25.61 -8.04 6.35
C ASN A 11 24.48 -9.06 6.54
N HIS A 12 24.75 -10.17 7.23
CA HIS A 12 23.77 -11.20 7.51
C HIS A 12 22.76 -10.71 8.54
N LYS A 13 21.47 -10.76 8.17
CA LYS A 13 20.34 -10.35 8.99
C LYS A 13 19.81 -11.53 9.78
N GLN A 14 19.82 -11.42 11.10
CA GLN A 14 19.43 -12.49 12.01
C GLN A 14 18.61 -11.98 13.19
N ALA A 15 17.95 -12.88 13.91
CA ALA A 15 17.14 -12.51 15.06
C ALA A 15 17.99 -11.90 16.19
N ILE A 16 17.42 -10.95 16.94
CA ILE A 16 18.10 -10.27 18.07
C ILE A 16 18.60 -11.24 19.14
N LYS A 17 17.91 -12.38 19.31
CA LYS A 17 18.28 -13.44 20.28
C LYS A 17 19.65 -14.06 20.01
N ASN A 18 20.13 -14.01 18.77
CA ASN A 18 21.43 -14.56 18.42
C ASN A 18 22.55 -13.62 18.89
N LYS A 19 23.47 -14.12 19.72
CA LYS A 19 24.59 -13.32 20.26
C LYS A 19 25.81 -13.32 19.34
N LYS A 20 25.95 -14.34 18.49
CA LYS A 20 27.03 -14.51 17.52
C LYS A 20 26.45 -14.64 16.12
N CYS A 21 27.16 -14.10 15.12
CA CYS A 21 26.82 -14.28 13.72
C CYS A 21 27.41 -15.59 13.17
N LYS A 22 26.89 -16.07 12.02
CA LYS A 22 27.45 -17.20 11.27
C LYS A 22 28.91 -16.98 10.85
N CYS A 23 29.34 -15.74 10.66
CA CYS A 23 30.74 -15.40 10.37
C CYS A 23 31.64 -15.33 11.63
N GLY A 24 31.16 -15.75 12.80
CA GLY A 24 31.92 -15.70 14.06
C GLY A 24 31.90 -14.35 14.79
N ALA A 25 31.37 -13.29 14.17
CA ALA A 25 31.29 -11.96 14.78
C ALA A 25 30.46 -11.96 16.08
N ASN A 26 30.99 -11.33 17.14
CA ASN A 26 30.26 -11.16 18.40
C ASN A 26 29.36 -9.91 18.35
N LEU A 27 28.07 -10.14 18.15
CA LEU A 27 27.07 -9.08 17.97
C LEU A 27 26.84 -8.29 19.27
N VAL A 28 27.05 -8.89 20.44
CA VAL A 28 26.87 -8.20 21.72
C VAL A 28 27.84 -7.03 21.84
N ARG A 29 29.09 -7.21 21.40
CA ARG A 29 30.10 -6.14 21.37
C ARG A 29 29.73 -5.04 20.36
N PHE A 30 29.20 -5.42 19.20
CA PHE A 30 28.77 -4.47 18.18
C PHE A 30 27.52 -3.67 18.57
N LYS A 31 26.63 -4.24 19.41
CA LYS A 31 25.50 -3.49 20.00
C LYS A 31 25.98 -2.35 20.89
N LYS A 32 26.94 -2.63 21.78
CA LYS A 32 27.51 -1.63 22.68
C LYS A 32 28.23 -0.50 21.95
N SER A 33 28.81 -0.79 20.79
CA SER A 33 29.50 0.17 19.94
C SER A 33 28.60 0.83 18.88
N GLN A 34 27.27 0.61 18.94
CA GLN A 34 26.30 1.20 17.99
C GLN A 34 26.67 0.95 16.52
N LYS A 35 27.22 -0.22 16.19
CA LYS A 35 27.57 -0.60 14.80
C LYS A 35 26.56 -1.54 14.16
N ILE A 36 25.50 -1.92 14.88
CA ILE A 36 24.47 -2.83 14.38
C ILE A 36 23.33 -2.04 13.77
N LYS A 37 23.00 -2.37 12.52
CA LYS A 37 21.78 -1.91 11.86
C LYS A 37 20.61 -2.81 12.23
N TYR A 38 19.50 -2.21 12.63
CA TYR A 38 18.27 -2.89 12.94
C TYR A 38 17.28 -2.79 11.79
N TRP A 39 16.60 -3.89 11.56
CA TRP A 39 15.62 -4.08 10.51
C TRP A 39 14.35 -4.65 11.13
N ILE A 40 13.20 -4.29 10.58
CA ILE A 40 11.93 -4.94 10.90
C ILE A 40 11.52 -5.84 9.74
N GLN A 41 11.06 -7.03 10.07
CA GLN A 41 10.51 -7.99 9.12
C GLN A 41 9.02 -8.14 9.34
N PHE A 42 8.26 -7.87 8.29
CA PHE A 42 6.81 -7.93 8.33
C PHE A 42 6.23 -8.50 7.04
N ARG A 43 4.93 -8.79 7.08
CA ARG A 43 4.18 -9.33 5.94
C ARG A 43 3.21 -8.25 5.47
N ILE A 44 3.22 -7.97 4.17
CA ILE A 44 2.31 -7.03 3.51
C ILE A 44 1.46 -7.85 2.53
N PRO A 45 0.16 -7.56 2.38
CA PRO A 45 -0.65 -8.10 1.30
C PRO A 45 0.00 -7.80 -0.06
N ASP A 46 0.06 -8.79 -0.93
CA ASP A 46 0.66 -8.75 -2.27
C ASP A 46 -0.27 -9.53 -3.21
N GLY A 47 -1.48 -8.98 -3.34
CA GLY A 47 -2.61 -9.57 -4.07
C GLY A 47 -3.37 -10.65 -3.29
N TYR A 48 -4.11 -11.47 -4.02
CA TYR A 48 -4.93 -12.56 -3.48
C TYR A 48 -4.60 -13.91 -4.14
N THR A 49 -4.90 -15.00 -3.44
CA THR A 49 -4.90 -16.35 -3.98
C THR A 49 -6.25 -17.01 -3.70
N ILE A 50 -6.63 -18.00 -4.50
CA ILE A 50 -7.84 -18.79 -4.26
C ILE A 50 -7.43 -20.03 -3.46
N LYS A 51 -8.00 -20.18 -2.26
CA LYS A 51 -7.92 -21.40 -1.45
C LYS A 51 -9.32 -21.84 -1.08
N ASP A 52 -9.64 -23.10 -1.35
CA ASP A 52 -10.94 -23.70 -1.03
C ASP A 52 -12.12 -22.90 -1.61
N GLY A 53 -11.98 -22.43 -2.85
CA GLY A 53 -12.99 -21.60 -3.53
C GLY A 53 -13.14 -20.17 -2.99
N LYS A 54 -12.36 -19.76 -1.99
CA LYS A 54 -12.43 -18.43 -1.36
C LYS A 54 -11.20 -17.58 -1.69
N ARG A 55 -11.42 -16.28 -1.84
CA ARG A 55 -10.32 -15.29 -1.98
C ARG A 55 -9.62 -15.12 -0.64
N VAL A 56 -8.33 -15.43 -0.59
CA VAL A 56 -7.48 -15.27 0.58
C VAL A 56 -6.34 -14.32 0.24
N ALA A 57 -6.07 -13.32 1.08
CA ALA A 57 -4.97 -12.40 0.86
C ALA A 57 -3.63 -13.16 0.80
N LYS A 58 -2.87 -12.92 -0.27
CA LYS A 58 -1.50 -13.40 -0.43
C LYS A 58 -0.59 -12.41 0.28
N TYR A 59 0.37 -12.91 1.06
CA TYR A 59 1.27 -12.04 1.83
C TYR A 59 2.72 -12.24 1.40
N LYS A 60 3.41 -11.14 1.11
CA LYS A 60 4.85 -11.12 0.83
C LYS A 60 5.62 -10.67 2.06
N GLN A 61 6.78 -11.27 2.29
CA GLN A 61 7.67 -10.81 3.36
C GLN A 61 8.48 -9.60 2.88
N ARG A 62 8.51 -8.55 3.70
CA ARG A 62 9.35 -7.38 3.50
C ARG A 62 10.29 -7.20 4.69
N LYS A 63 11.45 -6.64 4.43
CA LYS A 63 12.39 -6.14 5.44
C LYS A 63 12.58 -4.65 5.22
N GLU A 64 12.50 -3.88 6.29
CA GLU A 64 12.67 -2.43 6.26
C GLU A 64 13.76 -2.04 7.24
N TYR A 65 14.66 -1.17 6.81
CA TYR A 65 15.71 -0.61 7.67
C TYR A 65 15.08 0.43 8.59
N VAL A 66 15.38 0.36 9.88
CA VAL A 66 14.86 1.33 10.86
C VAL A 66 15.95 2.30 11.28
N GLY A 67 17.12 1.78 11.63
CA GLY A 67 18.18 2.59 12.22
C GLY A 67 19.19 1.75 13.00
N ILE A 68 19.91 2.41 13.90
CA ILE A 68 20.95 1.80 14.75
C ILE A 68 20.43 1.63 16.20
N SER A 69 19.29 2.23 16.54
CA SER A 69 18.65 2.06 17.84
C SER A 69 17.75 0.83 17.87
N ILE A 70 17.88 0.02 18.93
CA ILE A 70 16.97 -1.09 19.20
C ILE A 70 15.59 -0.60 19.65
N GLU A 71 15.52 0.58 20.28
CA GLU A 71 14.27 1.17 20.76
C GLU A 71 13.42 1.65 19.59
N ASP A 72 14.02 2.32 18.62
CA ASP A 72 13.36 2.72 17.38
C ASP A 72 12.84 1.50 16.62
N ALA A 73 13.64 0.42 16.58
CA ALA A 73 13.23 -0.83 15.96
C ALA A 73 12.04 -1.48 16.67
N ARG A 74 11.95 -1.37 18.01
CA ARG A 74 10.79 -1.83 18.80
C ARG A 74 9.57 -0.94 18.58
N ALA A 75 9.74 0.38 18.55
CA ALA A 75 8.66 1.32 18.26
C ALA A 75 8.10 1.10 16.86
N ALA A 76 8.97 0.89 15.86
CA ALA A 76 8.58 0.55 14.50
C ALA A 76 7.81 -0.79 14.43
N ASP A 77 8.31 -1.86 15.07
CA ASP A 77 7.60 -3.14 15.15
C ASP A 77 6.24 -3.02 15.87
N GLY A 78 6.16 -2.21 16.93
CA GLY A 78 4.93 -1.88 17.65
C GLY A 78 3.91 -1.17 16.76
N LYS A 79 4.32 -0.09 16.08
CA LYS A 79 3.48 0.63 15.11
C LYS A 79 2.93 -0.31 14.03
N ARG A 80 3.78 -1.19 13.51
CA ARG A 80 3.39 -2.16 12.48
C ARG A 80 2.39 -3.21 12.99
N LYS A 81 2.52 -3.65 14.24
CA LYS A 81 1.54 -4.55 14.89
C LYS A 81 0.18 -3.89 15.07
N VAL A 82 0.17 -2.62 15.49
CA VAL A 82 -1.05 -1.82 15.65
C VAL A 82 -1.75 -1.65 14.29
N GLN A 83 -1.03 -1.20 13.27
CA GLN A 83 -1.56 -1.08 11.90
C GLN A 83 -2.13 -2.41 11.37
N LYS A 84 -1.55 -3.55 11.76
CA LYS A 84 -2.10 -4.86 11.43
C LYS A 84 -3.41 -5.17 12.14
N LYS A 85 -3.51 -4.84 13.44
CA LYS A 85 -4.71 -5.07 14.24
C LYS A 85 -5.87 -4.18 13.79
N GLU A 86 -5.56 -2.96 13.36
CA GLU A 86 -6.53 -1.97 12.88
C GLU A 86 -6.95 -2.19 11.41
N GLY A 87 -6.41 -3.19 10.71
CA GLY A 87 -6.71 -3.40 9.29
C GLY A 87 -6.09 -2.37 8.34
N ARG A 88 -5.37 -1.36 8.87
CA ARG A 88 -4.60 -0.33 8.15
C ARG A 88 -3.29 -0.84 7.55
N VAL A 89 -3.21 -2.14 7.24
CA VAL A 89 -2.04 -2.73 6.57
C VAL A 89 -1.93 -2.23 5.14
N PHE A 90 -3.06 -1.85 4.54
CA PHE A 90 -3.12 -1.28 3.19
C PHE A 90 -2.50 0.12 3.10
N ASP A 91 -2.42 0.88 4.20
CA ASP A 91 -1.67 2.16 4.29
C ASP A 91 -0.15 1.98 4.05
N MET A 92 0.32 0.73 3.96
CA MET A 92 1.71 0.36 3.68
C MET A 92 1.99 0.06 2.21
N LEU A 93 0.96 0.01 1.35
CA LEU A 93 1.13 -0.16 -0.10
C LEU A 93 1.55 1.17 -0.72
N PRO A 94 2.42 1.19 -1.75
CA PRO A 94 2.73 2.40 -2.51
C PRO A 94 1.45 3.09 -3.05
N ALA A 95 0.42 2.31 -3.35
CA ALA A 95 -0.89 2.78 -3.77
C ALA A 95 -1.66 3.57 -2.70
N ALA A 96 -1.31 3.44 -1.41
CA ALA A 96 -1.92 4.22 -0.33
C ALA A 96 -1.45 5.67 -0.28
N LYS A 97 -0.51 6.06 -1.14
CA LYS A 97 -0.07 7.45 -1.33
C LYS A 97 -0.38 7.97 -2.74
N LEU A 98 -0.91 7.11 -3.62
CA LEU A 98 -1.24 7.54 -4.97
C LEU A 98 -2.50 8.41 -4.88
N THR A 99 -2.45 9.52 -5.58
CA THR A 99 -3.64 10.32 -5.85
C THR A 99 -4.48 9.63 -6.93
N PHE A 100 -5.75 9.99 -7.06
CA PHE A 100 -6.56 9.50 -8.18
C PHE A 100 -6.01 9.90 -9.55
N ASN A 101 -5.34 11.06 -9.65
CA ASN A 101 -4.67 11.51 -10.86
C ASN A 101 -3.52 10.60 -11.27
N GLU A 102 -2.63 10.28 -10.34
CA GLU A 102 -1.50 9.37 -10.60
C GLU A 102 -1.99 7.96 -10.96
N LEU A 103 -3.01 7.47 -10.25
CA LEU A 103 -3.63 6.18 -10.53
C LEU A 103 -4.29 6.15 -11.91
N THR A 104 -4.99 7.22 -12.29
CA THR A 104 -5.65 7.35 -13.60
C THR A 104 -4.63 7.39 -14.73
N SER A 105 -3.53 8.15 -14.55
CA SER A 105 -2.46 8.20 -15.53
C SER A 105 -1.86 6.82 -15.78
N TRP A 106 -1.57 6.07 -14.71
CA TRP A 106 -1.08 4.70 -14.82
C TRP A 106 -2.09 3.77 -15.49
N TYR A 107 -3.36 3.82 -15.08
CA TYR A 107 -4.41 2.92 -15.56
C TYR A 107 -4.71 3.11 -17.04
N LEU A 108 -4.78 4.36 -17.51
CA LEU A 108 -5.00 4.69 -18.91
C LEU A 108 -3.78 4.39 -19.79
N ASP A 109 -2.59 4.20 -19.21
CA ASP A 109 -1.38 3.87 -19.96
C ASP A 109 -1.29 2.37 -20.33
N LEU A 110 -2.05 1.50 -19.65
CA LEU A 110 -2.08 0.06 -19.90
C LEU A 110 -2.56 -0.26 -21.33
N THR A 111 -1.81 -1.10 -22.06
CA THR A 111 -2.12 -1.50 -23.43
C THR A 111 -3.53 -2.08 -23.56
N SER A 112 -3.91 -2.96 -22.64
CA SER A 112 -5.24 -3.58 -22.61
C SER A 112 -6.38 -2.59 -22.39
N ILE A 113 -6.10 -1.43 -21.77
CA ILE A 113 -7.08 -0.37 -21.55
C ILE A 113 -7.17 0.54 -22.79
N LYS A 114 -6.03 0.85 -23.42
CA LYS A 114 -5.96 1.63 -24.66
C LYS A 114 -6.69 0.96 -25.83
N GLU A 115 -6.70 -0.37 -25.86
CA GLU A 115 -7.39 -1.16 -26.90
C GLU A 115 -8.91 -1.26 -26.72
N LEU A 116 -9.46 -0.76 -25.60
CA LEU A 116 -10.91 -0.78 -25.37
C LEU A 116 -11.63 0.14 -26.35
N GLY A 117 -12.68 -0.36 -27.00
CA GLY A 117 -13.52 0.46 -27.88
C GLY A 117 -14.15 1.68 -27.19
N TYR A 118 -14.31 1.62 -25.87
CA TYR A 118 -14.85 2.72 -25.04
C TYR A 118 -13.75 3.52 -24.30
N PHE A 119 -12.47 3.40 -24.70
CA PHE A 119 -11.35 4.08 -24.03
C PHE A 119 -11.56 5.60 -23.88
N LYS A 120 -12.10 6.25 -24.92
CA LYS A 120 -12.40 7.70 -24.89
C LYS A 120 -13.42 8.05 -23.79
N ASP A 121 -14.48 7.26 -23.68
CA ASP A 121 -15.51 7.46 -22.66
C ASP A 121 -14.96 7.15 -21.26
N LEU A 122 -14.15 6.10 -21.12
CA LEU A 122 -13.46 5.77 -19.88
C LEU A 122 -12.58 6.93 -19.40
N ARG A 123 -11.78 7.52 -20.30
CA ARG A 123 -10.94 8.68 -20.01
C ARG A 123 -11.77 9.89 -19.58
N ASN A 124 -12.88 10.17 -20.25
CA ASN A 124 -13.77 11.29 -19.90
C ASN A 124 -14.45 11.09 -18.54
N ASN A 125 -14.90 9.86 -18.25
CA ASN A 125 -15.52 9.51 -16.99
C ASN A 125 -14.53 9.64 -15.82
N LEU A 126 -13.31 9.14 -15.98
CA LEU A 126 -12.24 9.30 -14.99
C LEU A 126 -11.84 10.77 -14.81
N GLY A 127 -11.75 11.54 -15.90
CA GLY A 127 -11.49 12.98 -15.83
C GLY A 127 -12.57 13.74 -15.05
N SER A 128 -13.84 13.37 -15.24
CA SER A 128 -14.98 13.97 -14.53
C SER A 128 -15.02 13.59 -13.04
N PHE A 129 -14.53 12.41 -12.69
CA PHE A 129 -14.34 12.02 -11.29
C PHE A 129 -13.15 12.76 -10.65
N ASN A 130 -12.02 12.80 -11.34
CA ASN A 130 -10.79 13.45 -10.87
C ASN A 130 -10.86 14.97 -10.82
N ALA A 131 -11.82 15.60 -11.49
CA ALA A 131 -12.08 17.03 -11.32
C ALA A 131 -12.31 17.42 -9.84
N LEU A 132 -12.81 16.49 -9.03
CA LEU A 132 -13.06 16.68 -7.59
C LEU A 132 -12.08 15.88 -6.72
N PHE A 133 -11.79 14.64 -7.08
CA PHE A 133 -10.96 13.74 -6.26
C PHE A 133 -9.53 13.55 -6.76
N GLY A 134 -9.13 14.25 -7.82
CA GLY A 134 -7.88 13.99 -8.54
C GLY A 134 -6.64 14.07 -7.66
N GLU A 135 -6.58 15.04 -6.74
CA GLU A 135 -5.49 15.23 -5.78
C GLU A 135 -5.72 14.47 -4.47
N THR A 136 -6.89 13.87 -4.27
CA THR A 136 -7.19 13.09 -3.07
C THR A 136 -6.45 11.76 -3.11
N ILE A 137 -5.89 11.36 -1.98
CA ILE A 137 -5.28 10.04 -1.83
C ILE A 137 -6.38 8.98 -1.85
N ILE A 138 -6.17 7.89 -2.58
CA ILE A 138 -7.20 6.85 -2.81
C ILE A 138 -7.80 6.31 -1.49
N ASN A 139 -6.98 6.15 -0.46
CA ASN A 139 -7.40 5.62 0.84
C ASN A 139 -8.13 6.63 1.74
N GLU A 140 -8.21 7.90 1.34
CA GLU A 140 -8.86 8.95 2.11
C GLU A 140 -10.30 9.22 1.69
N VAL A 141 -10.72 8.73 0.51
CA VAL A 141 -12.10 8.87 0.05
C VAL A 141 -13.03 7.99 0.88
N THR A 142 -14.03 8.62 1.48
CA THR A 142 -15.06 7.98 2.29
C THR A 142 -16.35 7.76 1.50
N PRO A 143 -17.27 6.92 1.99
CA PRO A 143 -18.60 6.78 1.39
C PRO A 143 -19.41 8.06 1.38
N GLU A 144 -19.16 8.98 2.33
CA GLU A 144 -19.89 10.25 2.40
C GLU A 144 -19.43 11.21 1.28
N ASP A 145 -18.12 11.27 1.02
CA ASP A 145 -17.57 12.04 -0.10
C ASP A 145 -18.19 11.61 -1.45
N LEU A 146 -18.43 10.30 -1.63
CA LEU A 146 -19.07 9.78 -2.83
C LEU A 146 -20.55 10.19 -2.94
N LYS A 147 -21.28 10.27 -1.82
CA LYS A 147 -22.65 10.78 -1.83
C LYS A 147 -22.68 12.28 -2.12
N GLU A 148 -21.75 13.04 -1.53
CA GLU A 148 -21.62 14.47 -1.80
C GLU A 148 -21.31 14.72 -3.29
N TYR A 149 -20.44 13.92 -3.89
CA TYR A 149 -20.17 13.94 -5.33
C TYR A 149 -21.45 13.69 -6.15
N GLN A 150 -22.23 12.66 -5.81
CA GLN A 150 -23.49 12.35 -6.49
C GLN A 150 -24.50 13.49 -6.37
N ILE A 151 -24.66 14.05 -5.17
CA ILE A 151 -25.56 15.18 -4.90
C ILE A 151 -25.11 16.41 -5.70
N MET A 152 -23.81 16.72 -5.72
CA MET A 152 -23.26 17.85 -6.44
C MET A 152 -23.49 17.71 -7.95
N ARG A 153 -23.12 16.57 -8.54
CA ARG A 153 -23.31 16.34 -9.99
C ARG A 153 -24.78 16.33 -10.38
N LYS A 154 -25.67 15.85 -9.51
CA LYS A 154 -27.13 15.91 -9.75
C LYS A 154 -27.64 17.35 -9.73
N LYS A 155 -27.12 18.20 -8.83
CA LYS A 155 -27.42 19.65 -8.82
C LYS A 155 -26.91 20.37 -10.08
N GLU A 156 -25.83 19.91 -10.67
CA GLU A 156 -25.30 20.40 -11.95
C GLU A 156 -26.14 19.95 -13.17
N GLY A 157 -27.18 19.13 -12.96
CA GLY A 157 -28.11 18.69 -13.99
C GLY A 157 -27.70 17.40 -14.71
N TYR A 158 -26.68 16.69 -14.23
CA TYR A 158 -26.29 15.40 -14.81
C TYR A 158 -27.31 14.30 -14.45
N ALA A 159 -27.56 13.41 -15.42
CA ALA A 159 -28.38 12.23 -15.19
C ALA A 159 -27.68 11.23 -14.24
N ASP A 160 -28.47 10.56 -13.40
CA ASP A 160 -27.95 9.57 -12.43
C ASP A 160 -27.08 8.50 -13.12
N SER A 161 -27.50 8.04 -14.31
CA SER A 161 -26.74 7.05 -15.10
C SER A 161 -25.38 7.55 -15.60
N TYR A 162 -25.22 8.86 -15.78
CA TYR A 162 -23.95 9.47 -16.15
C TYR A 162 -23.02 9.60 -14.94
N ILE A 163 -23.57 9.99 -13.80
CA ILE A 163 -22.85 10.06 -12.51
C ILE A 163 -22.35 8.66 -12.12
N ASP A 164 -23.18 7.63 -12.26
CA ASP A 164 -22.82 6.24 -11.98
C ASP A 164 -21.68 5.74 -12.88
N LYS A 165 -21.59 6.20 -14.13
CA LYS A 165 -20.47 5.88 -15.02
C LYS A 165 -19.15 6.45 -14.50
N HIS A 166 -19.16 7.65 -13.91
CA HIS A 166 -17.96 8.26 -13.30
C HIS A 166 -17.48 7.43 -12.11
N VAL A 167 -18.39 7.17 -11.16
CA VAL A 167 -18.08 6.40 -9.94
C VAL A 167 -17.70 4.96 -10.28
N GLY A 168 -18.40 4.34 -11.24
CA GLY A 168 -18.12 2.99 -11.72
C GLY A 168 -16.75 2.86 -12.39
N ALA A 169 -16.34 3.84 -13.19
CA ALA A 169 -15.01 3.88 -13.79
C ALA A 169 -13.91 3.95 -12.72
N ALA A 170 -14.03 4.88 -11.76
CA ALA A 170 -13.07 5.02 -10.67
C ALA A 170 -13.00 3.74 -9.80
N ARG A 171 -14.15 3.14 -9.49
CA ARG A 171 -14.21 1.87 -8.75
C ARG A 171 -13.51 0.73 -9.49
N THR A 172 -13.71 0.62 -10.80
CA THR A 172 -13.08 -0.41 -11.63
C THR A 172 -11.57 -0.27 -11.62
N MET A 173 -11.07 0.96 -11.74
CA MET A 173 -9.66 1.29 -11.65
C MET A 173 -9.04 0.88 -10.29
N ILE A 174 -9.72 1.19 -9.17
CA ILE A 174 -9.27 0.78 -7.83
C ILE A 174 -9.24 -0.75 -7.72
N ILE A 175 -10.27 -1.45 -8.21
CA ILE A 175 -10.32 -2.92 -8.19
C ILE A 175 -9.16 -3.54 -8.95
N VAL A 176 -8.69 -2.93 -10.05
CA VAL A 176 -7.55 -3.43 -10.83
C VAL A 176 -6.25 -3.33 -10.05
N VAL A 177 -6.04 -2.27 -9.26
CA VAL A 177 -4.83 -2.08 -8.45
C VAL A 177 -4.84 -2.84 -7.14
N CYS A 178 -6.02 -3.06 -6.55
CA CYS A 178 -6.19 -3.81 -5.32
C CYS A 178 -6.42 -5.33 -5.55
N LYS A 179 -6.27 -5.84 -6.77
CA LYS A 179 -6.32 -7.28 -7.11
C LYS A 179 -4.99 -7.98 -6.81
#